data_AF-D3SQ11-F1
#
_entry.id   AF-D3SQ11-F1
#
_cell.length_a   1.000
_cell.length_b   1.000
_cell.length_c   1.000
_cell.angle_alpha   90.00
_cell.angle_beta   90.00
_cell.angle_gamma   90.00
#
_symmetry.space_group_name_H-M   'P 1'
#
loop_
_entity.id
_entity.type
_entity.pdbx_description
1 polymer ?
#
loop_
_entity_poly.entity_id
_entity_poly.type
_entity_poly.pdbx_seq_one_letter_code
_entity_poly.pdbx_strand_id
1 'polypeptide(L)'
;MGFKGAWNKRNKLIEDPEKLLKLYKKIHRMHKRVRKVQHTQELFNKAVEKYRLLLEEFKKLVDKKAWVDPKLWMRIRKMNETGERKVVKTYSRDTTIIPEFVGHTIAVHNGKTFVPVYITSDMVGHKLGEFAPTRTFRGHPDKSAKAAKKK
;
A
#
# COMPACT_ATOMS: atom_id res chain seq x y z
N MET A 1 -20.47 -12.03 -10.74
CA MET A 1 -20.51 -10.55 -10.56
C MET A 1 -19.46 -10.20 -9.50
N GLY A 2 -18.24 -9.88 -9.91
CA GLY A 2 -17.08 -9.75 -9.01
C GLY A 2 -16.76 -8.29 -8.68
N PHE A 3 -16.50 -8.01 -7.40
CA PHE A 3 -16.11 -6.71 -6.86
C PHE A 3 -14.76 -6.22 -7.45
N LYS A 4 -14.69 -4.98 -7.95
CA LYS A 4 -13.60 -4.45 -8.82
C LYS A 4 -12.68 -3.36 -8.21
N GLY A 5 -12.46 -3.31 -6.88
CA GLY A 5 -11.48 -2.34 -6.36
C GLY A 5 -11.61 -1.87 -4.90
N ALA A 6 -10.85 -0.82 -4.58
CA ALA A 6 -10.79 -0.16 -3.26
C ALA A 6 -11.84 0.95 -3.09
N TRP A 7 -12.22 1.26 -1.85
CA TRP A 7 -13.25 2.24 -1.52
C TRP A 7 -12.70 3.67 -1.34
N ASN A 8 -13.48 4.64 -1.79
CA ASN A 8 -13.23 6.07 -1.62
C ASN A 8 -14.05 6.66 -0.45
N LYS A 9 -13.71 7.87 0.03
CA LYS A 9 -14.39 8.66 1.10
C LYS A 9 -15.90 8.87 0.92
N ARG A 10 -16.43 8.61 -0.27
CA ARG A 10 -17.87 8.68 -0.60
C ARG A 10 -18.50 7.30 -0.79
N ASN A 11 -17.86 6.23 -0.30
CA ASN A 11 -18.22 4.83 -0.57
C ASN A 11 -18.35 4.50 -2.07
N LYS A 12 -17.60 5.20 -2.94
CA LYS A 12 -17.52 4.86 -4.38
C LYS A 12 -16.29 3.99 -4.62
N LEU A 13 -16.41 2.96 -5.47
CA LEU A 13 -15.27 2.17 -5.90
C LEU A 13 -14.27 3.04 -6.69
N ILE A 14 -12.98 2.85 -6.42
CA ILE A 14 -11.91 3.31 -7.29
C ILE A 14 -11.81 2.26 -8.40
N GLU A 15 -12.38 2.54 -9.57
CA GLU A 15 -12.45 1.57 -10.68
C GLU A 15 -11.14 1.49 -11.51
N ASP A 16 -10.30 2.55 -11.45
CA ASP A 16 -9.08 2.67 -12.25
C ASP A 16 -7.80 2.92 -11.40
N PRO A 17 -7.11 1.86 -10.93
CA PRO A 17 -5.76 1.91 -10.39
C PRO A 17 -4.75 2.66 -11.27
N GLU A 18 -4.93 2.66 -12.59
CA GLU A 18 -4.04 3.42 -13.49
C GLU A 18 -4.14 4.93 -13.28
N LYS A 19 -5.36 5.45 -13.15
CA LYS A 19 -5.61 6.87 -12.89
C LYS A 19 -4.99 7.27 -11.56
N LEU A 20 -5.19 6.43 -10.54
CA LEU A 20 -4.59 6.62 -9.22
C LEU A 20 -3.06 6.64 -9.27
N LEU A 21 -2.43 5.70 -9.99
CA LEU A 21 -0.98 5.63 -10.14
C LEU A 21 -0.41 6.83 -10.91
N LYS A 22 -1.07 7.25 -12.00
CA LYS A 22 -0.68 8.45 -12.78
C LYS A 22 -0.75 9.69 -11.90
N LEU A 23 -1.84 9.86 -11.14
CA LEU A 23 -2.04 10.99 -10.23
C LEU A 23 -1.00 11.00 -9.10
N TYR A 24 -0.76 9.86 -8.46
CA TYR A 24 0.26 9.69 -7.42
C TYR A 24 1.67 10.09 -7.91
N LYS A 25 2.08 9.61 -9.09
CA LYS A 25 3.37 9.99 -9.70
C LYS A 25 3.42 11.48 -10.05
N LYS A 26 2.33 12.04 -10.57
CA LYS A 26 2.23 13.45 -10.95
C LYS A 26 2.35 14.37 -9.73
N ILE A 27 1.67 14.05 -8.63
CA ILE A 27 1.74 14.77 -7.36
C ILE A 27 3.17 14.75 -6.81
N HIS A 28 3.81 13.57 -6.78
CA HIS A 28 5.19 13.46 -6.30
C HIS A 28 6.17 14.30 -7.14
N ARG A 29 6.04 14.28 -8.47
CA ARG A 29 6.83 15.13 -9.37
C ARG A 29 6.57 16.62 -9.15
N MET A 30 5.30 17.01 -9.00
CA MET A 30 4.90 18.39 -8.76
C MET A 30 5.42 18.91 -7.42
N HIS A 31 5.31 18.13 -6.35
CA HIS A 31 5.82 18.51 -5.02
C HIS A 31 7.34 18.75 -5.05
N LYS A 32 8.10 17.90 -5.74
CA LYS A 32 9.54 18.10 -5.95
C LYS A 32 9.86 19.37 -6.76
N ARG A 33 9.02 19.70 -7.75
CA ARG A 33 9.16 20.92 -8.55
C ARG A 33 8.88 22.17 -7.73
N VAL A 34 7.75 22.24 -7.04
CA VAL A 34 7.37 23.37 -6.15
C VAL A 34 8.50 23.66 -5.16
N ARG A 35 9.09 22.62 -4.56
CA ARG A 35 10.19 22.77 -3.61
C ARG A 35 11.48 23.37 -4.20
N LYS A 36 11.66 23.29 -5.53
CA LYS A 36 12.84 23.79 -6.25
C LYS A 36 12.60 25.16 -6.89
N VAL A 37 11.36 25.63 -7.00
CA VAL A 37 11.05 26.95 -7.56
C VAL A 37 11.36 28.00 -6.49
N GLN A 38 12.44 28.76 -6.67
CA GLN A 38 12.87 29.81 -5.72
C GLN A 38 12.94 31.22 -6.35
N HIS A 39 12.68 31.36 -7.66
CA HIS A 39 13.10 32.55 -8.40
C HIS A 39 12.11 33.71 -8.46
N THR A 40 10.80 33.45 -8.61
CA THR A 40 9.78 34.53 -8.59
C THR A 40 8.53 34.10 -7.84
N GLN A 41 7.93 35.04 -7.10
CA GLN A 41 6.73 34.80 -6.29
C GLN A 41 5.55 34.32 -7.16
N GLU A 42 5.43 34.83 -8.38
CA GLU A 42 4.37 34.43 -9.31
C GLU A 42 4.50 32.98 -9.80
N LEU A 43 5.71 32.55 -10.14
CA LEU A 43 5.96 31.17 -10.57
C LEU A 43 5.72 30.19 -9.42
N PHE A 44 6.10 30.59 -8.20
CA PHE A 44 5.82 29.82 -7.00
C PHE A 44 4.32 29.68 -6.77
N ASN A 45 3.57 30.78 -6.78
CA ASN A 45 2.11 30.77 -6.58
C ASN A 45 1.39 29.93 -7.64
N LYS A 46 1.75 30.09 -8.93
CA LYS A 46 1.20 29.27 -10.03
C LYS A 46 1.48 27.77 -9.82
N ALA A 47 2.68 27.42 -9.34
CA ALA A 47 3.05 26.03 -9.09
C ALA A 47 2.32 25.45 -7.88
N VAL A 48 2.12 26.24 -6.82
CA VAL A 48 1.36 25.86 -5.62
C VAL A 48 -0.12 25.65 -5.94
N GLU A 49 -0.75 26.56 -6.69
CA GLU A 49 -2.15 26.41 -7.12
C GLU A 49 -2.36 25.14 -7.94
N LYS A 50 -1.47 24.88 -8.91
CA LYS A 50 -1.50 23.64 -9.68
C LYS A 50 -1.35 22.39 -8.81
N TYR A 51 -0.49 22.44 -7.79
CA TYR A 51 -0.33 21.34 -6.83
C TYR A 51 -1.59 21.16 -5.96
N ARG A 52 -2.22 22.24 -5.53
CA ARG A 52 -3.45 22.24 -4.73
C ARG A 52 -4.60 21.56 -5.46
N LEU A 53 -4.84 21.93 -6.72
CA LEU A 53 -5.86 21.31 -7.57
C LEU A 53 -5.64 19.80 -7.73
N LEU A 54 -4.39 19.38 -7.98
CA LEU A 54 -4.04 17.96 -8.08
C LEU A 54 -4.24 17.22 -6.76
N LEU A 55 -3.90 17.85 -5.64
CA LEU A 55 -4.07 17.26 -4.31
C LEU A 55 -5.55 17.11 -3.95
N GLU A 56 -6.41 18.05 -4.33
CA GLU A 56 -7.85 17.93 -4.16
C GLU A 56 -8.45 16.78 -4.97
N GLU A 57 -8.05 16.63 -6.23
CA GLU A 57 -8.44 15.50 -7.07
C GLU A 57 -8.04 14.16 -6.41
N PHE A 58 -6.83 14.07 -5.87
CA PHE A 58 -6.34 12.88 -5.18
C PHE A 58 -7.07 12.62 -3.86
N LYS A 59 -7.31 13.67 -3.07
CA LYS A 59 -8.06 13.57 -1.80
C LYS A 59 -9.51 13.10 -2.03
N LYS A 60 -10.10 13.42 -3.19
CA LYS A 60 -11.42 12.96 -3.61
C LYS A 60 -11.44 11.50 -4.05
N LEU A 61 -10.30 10.90 -4.37
CA LEU A 61 -10.19 9.49 -4.79
C LEU A 61 -9.78 8.57 -3.63
N VAL A 62 -8.97 9.09 -2.70
CA VAL A 62 -8.33 8.31 -1.65
C VAL A 62 -9.05 8.46 -0.32
N ASP A 63 -9.47 7.33 0.26
CA ASP A 63 -9.85 7.25 1.66
C ASP A 63 -8.62 7.16 2.56
N LYS A 64 -8.66 7.88 3.69
CA LYS A 64 -7.64 7.77 4.74
C LYS A 64 -7.75 6.44 5.50
N LYS A 65 -8.95 5.85 5.56
CA LYS A 65 -9.21 4.60 6.29
C LYS A 65 -8.71 3.38 5.54
N ALA A 66 -9.06 3.28 4.25
CA ALA A 66 -8.70 2.17 3.37
C ALA A 66 -7.71 2.66 2.29
N TRP A 67 -6.43 2.67 2.63
CA TRP A 67 -5.36 3.05 1.71
C TRP A 67 -4.80 1.82 1.01
N VAL A 68 -4.46 1.95 -0.28
CA VAL A 68 -3.83 0.89 -1.07
C VAL A 68 -2.71 1.50 -1.89
N ASP A 69 -1.50 0.93 -1.80
CA ASP A 69 -0.37 1.39 -2.61
C ASP A 69 -0.69 1.23 -4.11
N PRO A 70 -0.75 2.33 -4.89
CA PRO A 70 -1.09 2.27 -6.31
C PRO A 70 -0.11 1.43 -7.12
N LYS A 71 1.15 1.33 -6.70
CA LYS A 71 2.15 0.50 -7.39
C LYS A 71 1.90 -0.98 -7.19
N LEU A 72 1.62 -1.39 -5.95
CA LEU A 72 1.29 -2.77 -5.61
C LEU A 72 0.01 -3.20 -6.33
N TRP A 73 -1.03 -2.38 -6.25
CA TRP A 73 -2.31 -2.69 -6.88
C TRP A 73 -2.18 -2.87 -8.40
N MET A 74 -1.47 -1.97 -9.09
CA MET A 74 -1.25 -2.10 -10.52
C MET A 74 -0.52 -3.41 -10.89
N ARG A 75 0.50 -3.80 -10.11
CA ARG A 75 1.23 -5.06 -10.35
C ARG A 75 0.31 -6.27 -10.23
N ILE A 76 -0.54 -6.30 -9.21
CA ILE A 76 -1.48 -7.40 -8.99
C ILE A 76 -2.55 -7.42 -10.09
N ARG A 77 -3.07 -6.27 -10.49
CA ARG A 77 -4.03 -6.19 -11.60
C ARG A 77 -3.45 -6.76 -12.90
N LYS A 78 -2.21 -6.42 -13.24
CA LYS A 78 -1.54 -7.00 -14.41
C LYS A 78 -1.36 -8.51 -14.31
N MET A 79 -1.01 -9.01 -13.12
CA MET A 79 -0.89 -10.45 -12.89
C MET A 79 -2.23 -11.17 -13.00
N ASN A 80 -3.32 -10.54 -12.54
CA ASN A 80 -4.68 -11.03 -12.75
C ASN A 80 -5.04 -11.11 -14.23
N GLU A 81 -4.66 -10.10 -15.02
CA GLU A 81 -4.89 -10.05 -16.47
C GLU A 81 -4.06 -11.11 -17.22
N THR A 82 -2.83 -11.39 -16.79
CA THR A 82 -1.95 -12.39 -17.42
C THR A 82 -2.11 -13.81 -16.85
N GLY A 83 -2.80 -13.97 -15.72
CA GLY A 83 -2.92 -15.24 -15.00
C GLY A 83 -1.65 -15.67 -14.25
N GLU A 84 -0.62 -14.82 -14.16
CA GLU A 84 0.65 -15.15 -13.51
C GLU A 84 0.55 -15.08 -11.97
N ARG A 85 1.05 -16.09 -11.26
CA ARG A 85 1.07 -16.12 -9.78
C ARG A 85 2.48 -15.99 -9.22
N LYS A 86 3.11 -14.84 -9.45
CA LYS A 86 4.46 -14.53 -8.95
C LYS A 86 4.41 -13.89 -7.56
N VAL A 87 5.42 -14.15 -6.74
CA VAL A 87 5.56 -13.54 -5.41
C VAL A 87 5.93 -12.07 -5.55
N VAL A 88 5.07 -11.17 -5.05
CA VAL A 88 5.33 -9.72 -5.11
C VAL A 88 5.86 -9.21 -3.79
N LYS A 89 7.06 -8.62 -3.82
CA LYS A 89 7.66 -7.96 -2.66
C LYS A 89 7.06 -6.56 -2.47
N THR A 90 6.71 -6.24 -1.22
CA THR A 90 6.20 -4.92 -0.84
C THR A 90 6.78 -4.45 0.49
N TYR A 91 7.02 -3.14 0.58
CA TYR A 91 7.32 -2.43 1.82
C TYR A 91 6.08 -1.74 2.40
N SER A 92 4.99 -1.65 1.63
CA SER A 92 3.76 -1.02 2.06
C SER A 92 2.98 -1.97 2.97
N ARG A 93 3.13 -1.76 4.27
CA ARG A 93 2.41 -2.49 5.34
C ARG A 93 1.05 -1.86 5.67
N ASP A 94 0.84 -0.63 5.23
CA ASP A 94 -0.35 0.19 5.43
C ASP A 94 -1.47 -0.11 4.43
N THR A 95 -1.15 -0.83 3.35
CA THR A 95 -2.10 -1.25 2.32
C THR A 95 -3.16 -2.18 2.89
N THR A 96 -4.43 -1.82 2.68
CA THR A 96 -5.61 -2.64 2.94
C THR A 96 -5.79 -3.69 1.85
N ILE A 97 -6.12 -4.91 2.23
CA ILE A 97 -6.35 -6.03 1.31
C ILE A 97 -7.69 -5.83 0.59
N ILE A 98 -7.65 -5.79 -0.73
CA ILE A 98 -8.82 -5.72 -1.64
C ILE A 98 -9.14 -7.15 -2.13
N PRO A 99 -10.41 -7.46 -2.49
CA PRO A 99 -10.75 -8.75 -3.13
C PRO A 99 -9.87 -9.15 -4.32
N GLU A 100 -9.36 -8.19 -5.11
CA GLU A 100 -8.45 -8.47 -6.24
C GLU A 100 -7.11 -9.10 -5.84
N PHE A 101 -6.73 -9.03 -4.56
CA PHE A 101 -5.48 -9.58 -4.07
C PHE A 101 -5.60 -11.06 -3.68
N VAL A 102 -6.82 -11.58 -3.58
CA VAL A 102 -7.08 -12.97 -3.20
C VAL A 102 -6.39 -13.91 -4.20
N GLY A 103 -5.77 -14.96 -3.67
CA GLY A 103 -5.03 -15.94 -4.48
C GLY A 103 -3.60 -15.53 -4.85
N HIS A 104 -3.12 -14.35 -4.42
CA HIS A 104 -1.75 -13.91 -4.62
C HIS A 104 -0.90 -14.09 -3.36
N THR A 105 0.39 -14.34 -3.58
CA THR A 105 1.39 -14.35 -2.51
C THR A 105 2.12 -13.01 -2.50
N ILE A 106 1.95 -12.24 -1.43
CA ILE A 106 2.62 -10.96 -1.22
C ILE A 106 3.67 -11.12 -0.14
N ALA A 107 4.92 -10.84 -0.46
CA ALA A 107 6.01 -10.84 0.48
C ALA A 107 6.12 -9.47 1.16
N VAL A 108 5.70 -9.37 2.42
CA VAL A 108 5.61 -8.13 3.20
C VAL A 108 6.88 -7.95 4.03
N HIS A 109 7.50 -6.78 3.95
CA HIS A 109 8.68 -6.47 4.73
C HIS A 109 8.34 -6.26 6.22
N ASN A 110 8.99 -7.00 7.13
CA ASN A 110 8.78 -6.88 8.58
C ASN A 110 9.85 -6.03 9.31
N GLY A 111 10.77 -5.42 8.57
CA GLY A 111 11.89 -4.64 9.11
C GLY A 111 13.25 -5.32 8.96
N LYS A 112 13.26 -6.66 8.82
CA LYS A 112 14.48 -7.45 8.61
C LYS A 112 14.42 -8.29 7.34
N THR A 113 13.30 -8.97 7.11
CA THR A 113 13.10 -9.87 5.98
C THR A 113 11.73 -9.63 5.34
N PHE A 114 11.50 -10.25 4.19
CA PHE A 114 10.19 -10.30 3.55
C PHE A 114 9.49 -11.60 3.94
N VAL A 115 8.35 -11.48 4.61
CA VAL A 115 7.50 -12.60 5.01
C VAL A 115 6.49 -12.86 3.89
N PRO A 116 6.51 -14.02 3.21
CA PRO A 116 5.52 -14.36 2.19
C PRO A 116 4.16 -14.64 2.86
N VAL A 117 3.15 -13.86 2.48
CA VAL A 117 1.76 -14.01 2.95
C VAL A 117 0.90 -14.39 1.75
N TYR A 118 0.27 -15.57 1.82
CA TYR A 118 -0.73 -15.99 0.85
C TYR A 118 -2.09 -15.41 1.25
N ILE A 119 -2.75 -14.70 0.34
CA ILE A 119 -3.95 -13.93 0.66
C ILE A 119 -5.20 -14.77 0.38
N THR A 120 -6.00 -14.97 1.43
CA THR A 120 -7.33 -15.59 1.35
C THR A 120 -8.44 -14.54 1.39
N SER A 121 -9.67 -14.93 1.05
CA SER A 121 -10.83 -14.04 1.05
C SER A 121 -11.15 -13.43 2.43
N ASP A 122 -10.90 -14.19 3.51
CA ASP A 122 -11.18 -13.74 4.88
C ASP A 122 -10.25 -12.61 5.35
N MET A 123 -9.11 -12.44 4.67
CA MET A 123 -8.16 -11.35 4.96
C MET A 123 -8.58 -10.01 4.36
N VAL A 124 -9.62 -9.97 3.52
CA VAL A 124 -10.09 -8.74 2.87
C VAL A 124 -10.55 -7.72 3.94
N GLY A 125 -10.11 -6.48 3.79
CA GLY A 125 -10.40 -5.40 4.74
C GLY A 125 -9.34 -5.20 5.83
N HIS A 126 -8.49 -6.20 6.08
CA HIS A 126 -7.34 -6.07 6.98
C HIS A 126 -6.15 -5.38 6.30
N LYS A 127 -5.18 -4.91 7.10
CA LYS A 127 -3.92 -4.36 6.57
C LYS A 127 -2.87 -5.45 6.40
N LEU A 128 -2.07 -5.36 5.33
CA LEU A 128 -0.97 -6.30 5.06
C LEU A 128 0.03 -6.40 6.22
N GLY A 129 0.22 -5.31 6.97
CA GLY A 129 1.12 -5.27 8.12
C GLY A 129 0.71 -6.13 9.31
N GLU A 130 -0.57 -6.51 9.41
CA GLU A 130 -1.11 -7.37 10.48
C GLU A 130 -0.60 -8.81 10.33
N PHE A 131 -0.38 -9.26 9.10
CA PHE A 131 0.09 -10.61 8.79
C PHE A 131 1.63 -10.75 8.79
N ALA A 132 2.35 -9.67 9.09
CA ALA A 132 3.81 -9.63 9.11
C ALA A 132 4.32 -9.08 10.46
N PRO A 133 4.48 -9.94 11.48
CA PRO A 133 4.94 -9.52 12.80
C PRO A 133 6.38 -9.00 12.77
N THR A 134 6.64 -7.93 13.50
CA THR A 134 7.95 -7.23 13.52
C THR A 134 8.83 -7.62 14.70
N ARG A 135 8.22 -8.07 15.80
CA ARG A 135 8.93 -8.46 17.02
C ARG A 135 8.82 -9.96 17.20
N THR A 136 9.95 -10.61 17.50
CA THR A 136 9.96 -12.01 17.93
C THR A 136 9.48 -12.09 19.37
N PHE A 137 8.38 -12.77 19.63
CA PHE A 137 7.98 -13.11 20.99
C PHE A 137 8.98 -14.14 21.53
N ARG A 138 9.68 -13.80 22.62
CA ARG A 138 10.68 -14.70 23.24
C ARG A 138 10.11 -15.56 24.37
N GLY A 139 8.83 -15.40 24.71
CA GLY A 139 8.24 -15.96 25.92
C GLY A 139 8.81 -15.30 27.18
N HIS A 140 8.03 -15.33 28.27
CA HIS A 140 8.64 -15.20 29.59
C HIS A 140 9.24 -16.58 29.92
N PRO A 141 10.53 -16.70 30.24
CA PRO A 141 11.09 -17.99 30.60
C PRO A 141 10.45 -18.44 31.92
N ASP A 142 9.69 -19.53 31.89
CA ASP A 142 9.32 -20.23 33.11
C ASP A 142 10.60 -20.73 33.78
N LYS A 143 10.75 -20.47 35.08
CA LYS A 143 11.95 -20.86 35.85
C LYS A 143 12.25 -22.36 35.74
N SER A 144 11.26 -23.19 35.39
CA SER A 144 11.37 -24.64 35.17
C SER A 144 12.00 -25.05 33.85
N ALA A 145 11.99 -24.21 32.81
CA ALA A 145 12.50 -24.57 31.47
C ALA A 145 14.01 -24.36 31.29
N LYS A 146 14.69 -23.70 32.24
CA LYS A 146 16.15 -23.45 32.17
C LYS A 146 17.01 -24.69 32.40
N ALA A 147 16.44 -25.82 32.84
CA ALA A 147 17.20 -27.06 33.09
C ALA A 147 17.46 -27.92 31.84
N ALA A 148 16.76 -27.68 30.72
CA ALA A 148 16.70 -28.65 29.61
C ALA A 148 17.55 -28.33 28.37
N LYS A 149 18.37 -27.26 28.36
CA LYS A 149 19.29 -27.00 27.24
C LYS A 149 20.74 -26.89 27.70
N LYS A 150 21.33 -28.07 27.92
CA LYS A 150 22.78 -28.28 27.86
C LYS A 150 23.04 -29.63 27.16
N LYS A 151 23.26 -29.58 25.85
CA LYS A 151 24.05 -30.55 25.06
C LYS A 151 24.33 -29.93 23.70
#